data_AF-A0A1A9D1E4-F1
#
_entry.id   AF-A0A1A9D1E4-F1
#
_cell.length_a   1.000
_cell.length_b   1.000
_cell.length_c   1.000
_cell.angle_alpha   90.00
_cell.angle_beta   90.00
_cell.angle_gamma   90.00
#
_symmetry.space_group_name_H-M   'P 1'
#
loop_
_entity.id
_entity.type
_entity.pdbx_description
1 polymer ?
#
loop_
_entity_poly.entity_id
_entity_poly.type
_entity_poly.pdbx_seq_one_letter_code
_entity_poly.pdbx_strand_id
1 'polypeptide(L)'
;MTEKTPAELQAQRAQLIASTGLTEEVLRERAEAFQLYPEHMDVWRTVEGIDYLLGRAGKDAALPKDDDPDMLRERLAAAEETLQTLAPMFEGLVRLLSTSSRDWGEYRVDAWLWAVLCGWDCEQETHDETCVHGALEEMQRLHGWDDAAVAKARRYRAAVRAVETLNEDAG
;
A
#
# COMPACT_ATOMS: atom_id res chain seq x y z
N MET A 1 -23.17 20.16 -0.28
CA MET A 1 -22.41 19.41 0.74
C MET A 1 -21.90 20.44 1.72
N THR A 2 -22.41 20.45 2.94
CA THR A 2 -22.02 21.46 3.95
C THR A 2 -20.62 21.12 4.43
N GLU A 3 -19.64 21.96 4.13
CA GLU A 3 -18.26 21.78 4.61
C GLU A 3 -18.26 21.88 6.14
N LYS A 4 -17.86 20.80 6.81
CA LYS A 4 -17.68 20.80 8.26
C LYS A 4 -16.37 21.49 8.60
N THR A 5 -16.41 22.36 9.59
CA THR A 5 -15.22 23.02 10.15
C THR A 5 -14.32 22.01 10.88
N PRO A 6 -13.02 22.31 11.07
CA PRO A 6 -12.11 21.45 11.84
C PRO A 6 -12.60 21.16 13.27
N ALA A 7 -13.23 22.14 13.93
CA ALA A 7 -13.81 21.96 15.26
C ALA A 7 -15.00 20.98 15.25
N GLU A 8 -15.86 21.06 14.22
CA GLU A 8 -16.97 20.12 14.05
C GLU A 8 -16.49 18.70 13.73
N LEU A 9 -15.40 18.57 12.97
CA LEU A 9 -14.76 17.28 12.69
C LEU A 9 -14.15 16.67 13.96
N GLN A 10 -13.47 17.47 14.79
CA GLN A 10 -12.95 17.01 16.08
C GLN A 10 -14.07 16.56 17.02
N ALA A 11 -15.17 17.32 17.09
CA ALA A 11 -16.34 16.96 17.88
C ALA A 11 -17.00 15.67 17.37
N GLN A 12 -17.13 15.52 16.04
CA GLN A 12 -17.68 14.31 15.42
C GLN A 12 -16.79 13.08 15.70
N ARG A 13 -15.47 13.23 15.61
CA ARG A 13 -14.51 12.18 15.94
C ARG A 13 -14.67 11.71 17.39
N ALA A 14 -14.70 12.65 18.33
CA ALA A 14 -14.87 12.34 19.75
C ALA A 14 -16.21 11.62 20.02
N GLN A 15 -17.29 12.06 19.37
CA GLN A 15 -18.61 11.43 19.49
C GLN A 15 -18.62 9.99 18.94
N LEU A 16 -17.98 9.75 17.79
CA LEU A 16 -17.88 8.43 17.18
C LEU A 16 -17.12 7.45 18.09
N ILE A 17 -15.97 7.86 18.62
CA ILE A 17 -15.20 7.03 19.58
C ILE A 17 -16.06 6.72 20.81
N ALA A 18 -16.69 7.73 21.41
CA ALA A 18 -17.53 7.56 22.58
C ALA A 18 -18.72 6.61 22.34
N SER A 19 -19.27 6.57 21.13
CA SER A 19 -20.41 5.69 20.79
C SER A 19 -20.10 4.19 20.88
N THR A 20 -18.82 3.81 20.83
CA THR A 20 -18.38 2.41 20.93
C THR A 20 -18.23 1.93 22.38
N GLY A 21 -18.21 2.85 23.35
CA GLY A 21 -17.86 2.56 24.75
C GLY A 21 -16.40 2.14 24.97
N LEU A 22 -15.55 2.19 23.94
CA LEU A 22 -14.13 1.88 23.98
C LEU A 22 -13.30 3.17 23.99
N THR A 23 -12.06 3.08 24.49
CA THR A 23 -11.08 4.14 24.28
C THR A 23 -10.53 4.08 22.86
N GLU A 24 -10.03 5.21 22.37
CA GLU A 24 -9.37 5.29 21.05
C GLU A 24 -8.22 4.30 20.91
N GLU A 25 -7.39 4.19 21.96
CA GLU A 25 -6.26 3.27 21.98
C GLU A 25 -6.70 1.82 21.79
N VAL A 26 -7.74 1.39 22.51
CA VAL A 26 -8.30 0.03 22.39
C VAL A 26 -8.96 -0.20 21.03
N LEU A 27 -9.63 0.82 20.48
CA LEU A 27 -10.20 0.76 19.13
C LEU A 27 -9.11 0.54 18.09
N ARG A 28 -8.04 1.32 18.13
CA ARG A 28 -6.89 1.21 17.22
C ARG A 28 -6.22 -0.16 17.31
N GLU A 29 -5.85 -0.60 18.51
CA GLU A 29 -5.18 -1.89 18.71
C GLU A 29 -6.02 -3.05 18.17
N ARG A 30 -7.33 -3.04 18.44
CA ARG A 30 -8.23 -4.10 17.96
C ARG A 30 -8.48 -4.00 16.46
N ALA A 31 -8.51 -2.81 15.88
CA ALA A 31 -8.65 -2.63 14.44
C ALA A 31 -7.43 -3.20 13.70
N GLU A 32 -6.22 -2.90 14.17
CA GLU A 32 -4.96 -3.43 13.63
C GLU A 32 -4.87 -4.96 13.75
N ALA A 33 -5.39 -5.52 14.85
CA ALA A 33 -5.46 -6.96 15.09
C ALA A 33 -6.65 -7.66 14.42
N PHE A 34 -7.53 -6.93 13.70
CA PHE A 34 -8.78 -7.45 13.11
C PHE A 34 -9.74 -8.09 14.13
N GLN A 35 -9.80 -7.55 15.35
CA GLN A 35 -10.60 -8.04 16.49
C GLN A 35 -11.83 -7.20 16.83
N LEU A 36 -12.13 -6.16 16.05
CA LEU A 36 -13.34 -5.37 16.26
C LEU A 36 -14.57 -6.06 15.65
N TYR A 37 -15.73 -5.87 16.29
CA TYR A 37 -17.01 -6.18 15.68
C TYR A 37 -17.23 -5.33 14.42
N PRO A 38 -17.97 -5.81 13.41
CA PRO A 38 -18.19 -5.10 12.15
C PRO A 38 -18.65 -3.65 12.33
N GLU A 39 -19.59 -3.41 13.25
CA GLU A 39 -20.11 -2.08 13.58
C GLU A 39 -19.03 -1.14 14.15
N HIS A 40 -18.09 -1.67 14.93
CA HIS A 40 -16.97 -0.90 15.47
C HIS A 40 -15.88 -0.69 14.42
N MET A 41 -15.71 -1.61 13.47
CA MET A 41 -14.82 -1.43 12.32
C MET A 41 -15.29 -0.28 11.41
N ASP A 42 -16.59 -0.15 11.18
CA ASP A 42 -17.14 0.97 10.39
C ASP A 42 -16.94 2.33 11.09
N VAL A 43 -17.10 2.35 12.41
CA VAL A 43 -16.78 3.53 13.22
C VAL A 43 -15.29 3.86 13.13
N TRP A 44 -14.40 2.88 13.28
CA TRP A 44 -12.96 3.08 13.20
C TRP A 44 -12.52 3.65 11.83
N ARG A 45 -12.99 3.05 10.73
CA ARG A 45 -12.72 3.57 9.37
C ARG A 45 -13.20 5.00 9.17
N THR A 46 -14.32 5.35 9.80
CA THR A 46 -14.85 6.72 9.75
C THR A 46 -13.96 7.69 10.54
N VAL A 47 -13.45 7.26 11.70
CA VAL A 47 -12.47 8.03 12.50
C VAL A 47 -11.19 8.25 11.69
N GLU A 48 -10.66 7.22 11.03
CA GLU A 48 -9.47 7.36 10.15
C GLU A 48 -9.71 8.36 9.01
N GLY A 49 -10.90 8.35 8.41
CA GLY A 49 -11.29 9.32 7.40
C GLY A 49 -11.34 10.75 7.94
N ILE A 50 -11.86 10.95 9.15
CA ILE A 50 -11.88 12.26 9.81
C ILE A 50 -10.46 12.71 10.17
N ASP A 51 -9.60 11.81 10.65
CA ASP A 51 -8.20 12.11 10.97
C ASP A 51 -7.41 12.49 9.74
N TYR A 52 -7.68 11.85 8.60
CA TYR A 52 -7.15 12.27 7.32
C TYR A 52 -7.58 13.70 6.96
N LEU A 53 -8.87 14.05 7.14
CA LEU A 53 -9.36 15.40 6.85
C LEU A 53 -8.82 16.46 7.81
N LEU A 54 -8.68 16.14 9.09
CA LEU A 54 -8.08 17.02 10.09
C LEU A 54 -6.58 17.21 9.84
N GLY A 55 -5.87 16.12 9.53
CA GLY A 55 -4.48 16.13 9.13
C GLY A 55 -4.27 16.92 7.84
N ARG A 56 -5.18 16.80 6.87
CA ARG A 56 -5.21 17.60 5.64
C ARG A 56 -5.50 19.07 5.92
N ALA A 57 -6.48 19.42 6.74
CA ALA A 57 -6.76 20.83 7.06
C ALA A 57 -5.59 21.51 7.80
N GLY A 58 -4.92 20.77 8.69
CA GLY A 58 -3.68 21.22 9.34
C GLY A 58 -2.50 21.31 8.38
N LYS A 59 -2.41 20.37 7.42
CA LYS A 59 -1.43 20.38 6.34
C LYS A 59 -1.69 21.50 5.34
N ASP A 60 -2.88 21.68 4.82
CA ASP A 60 -3.26 22.74 3.86
C ASP A 60 -3.07 24.15 4.47
N ALA A 61 -3.14 24.28 5.80
CA ALA A 61 -2.80 25.52 6.52
C ALA A 61 -1.29 25.71 6.79
N ALA A 62 -0.50 24.64 6.81
CA ALA A 62 0.93 24.64 7.12
C ALA A 62 1.83 24.33 5.92
N LEU A 63 1.28 23.82 4.82
CA LEU A 63 1.99 23.56 3.58
C LEU A 63 2.14 24.90 2.86
N PRO A 64 3.36 25.24 2.41
CA PRO A 64 3.51 26.23 1.36
C PRO A 64 2.62 25.79 0.21
N LYS A 65 1.88 26.72 -0.41
CA LYS A 65 1.16 26.41 -1.65
C LYS A 65 2.17 25.77 -2.60
N ASP A 66 1.89 24.54 -3.03
CA ASP A 66 2.71 23.70 -3.93
C ASP A 66 2.87 24.32 -5.35
N ASP A 67 2.74 25.64 -5.49
CA ASP A 67 2.82 26.38 -6.74
C ASP A 67 4.21 27.00 -6.98
N ASP A 68 5.16 26.83 -6.04
CA ASP A 68 6.56 27.23 -6.27
C ASP A 68 7.27 26.17 -7.13
N PRO A 69 7.58 26.48 -8.41
CA PRO A 69 8.19 25.53 -9.31
C PRO A 69 9.58 25.07 -8.84
N ASP A 70 10.29 25.85 -8.03
CA ASP A 70 11.61 25.48 -7.54
C ASP A 70 11.52 24.46 -6.40
N MET A 71 10.53 24.60 -5.52
CA MET A 71 10.25 23.62 -4.46
C MET A 71 9.74 22.29 -5.04
N LEU A 72 8.90 22.34 -6.08
CA LEU A 72 8.47 21.12 -6.80
C LEU A 72 9.65 20.41 -7.44
N ARG A 73 10.57 21.14 -8.08
CA ARG A 73 11.80 20.55 -8.65
C ARG A 73 12.66 19.90 -7.57
N GLU A 74 12.84 20.55 -6.43
CA GLU A 74 13.62 20.00 -5.31
C GLU A 74 13.00 18.70 -4.78
N ARG A 75 11.66 18.66 -4.60
CA ARG A 75 10.95 17.45 -4.18
C ARG A 75 11.04 16.33 -5.20
N LEU A 76 10.97 16.65 -6.50
CA LEU A 76 11.14 15.66 -7.57
C LEU A 76 12.57 15.12 -7.61
N ALA A 77 13.58 15.97 -7.47
CA ALA A 77 14.98 15.54 -7.39
C ALA A 77 15.23 14.63 -6.18
N ALA A 78 14.69 14.97 -5.01
CA ALA A 78 14.81 14.14 -3.81
C ALA A 78 14.06 12.80 -3.96
N ALA A 79 12.92 12.79 -4.63
CA ALA A 79 12.19 11.57 -4.95
C ALA A 79 12.98 10.68 -5.92
N GLU A 80 13.59 11.27 -6.95
CA GLU A 80 14.45 10.58 -7.91
C GLU A 80 15.66 9.93 -7.21
N GLU A 81 16.36 10.67 -6.35
CA GLU A 81 17.49 10.15 -5.55
C GLU A 81 17.05 8.97 -4.66
N THR A 82 15.87 9.09 -4.04
CA THR A 82 15.29 8.01 -3.23
C THR A 82 15.02 6.77 -4.08
N LEU A 83 14.42 6.94 -5.26
CA LEU A 83 14.11 5.82 -6.16
C LEU A 83 15.38 5.15 -6.69
N GLN A 84 16.41 5.93 -7.03
CA GLN A 84 17.73 5.41 -7.43
C GLN A 84 18.39 4.59 -6.31
N THR A 85 18.16 4.95 -5.04
CA THR A 85 18.66 4.15 -3.90
C THR A 85 17.87 2.85 -3.72
N LEU A 86 16.55 2.89 -3.95
CA LEU A 86 15.68 1.72 -3.76
C LEU A 86 15.82 0.68 -4.87
N ALA A 87 16.13 1.07 -6.10
CA ALA A 87 16.22 0.17 -7.24
C ALA A 87 17.22 -0.99 -7.05
N PRO A 88 18.50 -0.77 -6.68
CA PRO A 88 19.44 -1.86 -6.41
C PRO A 88 19.05 -2.69 -5.17
N MET A 89 18.32 -2.11 -4.21
CA MET A 89 17.80 -2.87 -3.07
C MET A 89 16.73 -3.87 -3.50
N PHE A 90 15.78 -3.46 -4.36
CA PHE A 90 14.77 -4.36 -4.89
C PHE A 90 15.38 -5.44 -5.78
N GLU A 91 16.32 -5.09 -6.65
CA GLU A 91 17.07 -6.07 -7.44
C GLU A 91 17.73 -7.14 -6.56
N GLY A 92 18.43 -6.71 -5.49
CA GLY A 92 19.06 -7.61 -4.53
C GLY A 92 18.07 -8.54 -3.83
N LEU A 93 16.90 -8.02 -3.43
CA LEU A 93 15.84 -8.80 -2.79
C LEU A 93 15.22 -9.80 -3.76
N VAL A 94 14.87 -9.38 -4.98
CA VAL A 94 14.32 -10.28 -6.01
C VAL A 94 15.31 -11.39 -6.34
N ARG A 95 16.60 -11.07 -6.47
CA ARG A 95 17.64 -12.07 -6.67
C ARG A 95 17.75 -13.04 -5.49
N LEU A 96 17.71 -12.55 -4.26
CA LEU A 96 17.76 -13.38 -3.06
C LEU A 96 16.57 -14.35 -2.99
N LEU A 97 15.37 -13.85 -3.28
CA LEU A 97 14.14 -14.64 -3.25
C LEU A 97 14.13 -15.70 -4.35
N SER A 98 14.44 -15.31 -5.59
CA SER A 98 14.38 -16.18 -6.77
C SER A 98 15.47 -17.26 -6.81
N THR A 99 16.59 -17.04 -6.12
CA THR A 99 17.66 -18.04 -5.97
C THR A 99 17.53 -18.89 -4.71
N SER A 100 16.54 -18.61 -3.87
CA SER A 100 16.25 -19.39 -2.67
C SER A 100 15.65 -20.75 -3.04
N SER A 101 16.00 -21.79 -2.28
CA SER A 101 15.38 -23.12 -2.42
C SER A 101 14.02 -23.24 -1.69
N ARG A 102 13.51 -22.14 -1.13
CA ARG A 102 12.22 -22.09 -0.43
C ARG A 102 11.07 -22.24 -1.43
N ASP A 103 10.08 -23.06 -1.10
CA ASP A 103 8.80 -23.03 -1.81
C ASP A 103 7.99 -21.81 -1.35
N TRP A 104 7.99 -20.78 -2.20
CA TRP A 104 7.28 -19.53 -1.93
C TRP A 104 5.77 -19.66 -2.10
N GLY A 105 5.27 -20.72 -2.74
CA GLY A 105 3.84 -20.96 -2.90
C GLY A 105 3.20 -21.64 -1.69
N GLU A 106 3.98 -22.29 -0.83
CA GLU A 106 3.44 -23.13 0.26
C GLU A 106 2.74 -22.34 1.36
N TYR A 107 3.30 -21.20 1.78
CA TYR A 107 2.73 -20.37 2.85
C TYR A 107 2.12 -19.07 2.33
N ARG A 108 0.95 -18.71 2.85
CA ARG A 108 0.17 -17.53 2.41
C ARG A 108 0.96 -16.22 2.40
N VAL A 109 1.78 -15.96 3.42
CA VAL A 109 2.56 -14.72 3.52
C VAL A 109 3.72 -14.72 2.53
N ASP A 110 4.39 -15.86 2.37
CA ASP A 110 5.49 -16.02 1.42
C ASP A 110 5.00 -15.85 -0.01
N ALA A 111 3.86 -16.45 -0.34
CA ALA A 111 3.25 -16.33 -1.65
C ALA A 111 2.88 -14.88 -1.96
N TRP A 112 2.44 -14.14 -0.94
CA TRP A 112 2.16 -12.71 -1.08
C TRP A 112 3.43 -11.88 -1.30
N LEU A 113 4.50 -12.15 -0.56
CA LEU A 113 5.78 -11.46 -0.75
C LEU A 113 6.35 -11.71 -2.14
N TRP A 114 6.29 -12.96 -2.61
CA TRP A 114 6.66 -13.30 -3.98
C TRP A 114 5.80 -12.58 -5.01
N ALA A 115 4.47 -12.51 -4.80
CA ALA A 115 3.56 -11.82 -5.69
C ALA A 115 3.92 -10.34 -5.90
N VAL A 116 4.36 -9.68 -4.83
CA VAL A 116 4.71 -8.26 -4.84
C VAL A 116 6.11 -8.01 -5.41
N LEU A 117 7.08 -8.83 -5.04
CA LEU A 117 8.49 -8.58 -5.37
C LEU A 117 8.88 -9.23 -6.70
N CYS A 118 8.56 -10.50 -6.91
CA CYS A 118 8.96 -11.27 -8.09
C CYS A 118 7.86 -11.35 -9.16
N GLY A 119 6.59 -11.29 -8.74
CA GLY A 119 5.45 -11.51 -9.62
C GLY A 119 5.13 -13.00 -9.82
N TRP A 120 3.82 -13.31 -9.87
CA TRP A 120 3.32 -14.63 -10.32
C TRP A 120 2.74 -14.57 -11.74
N ASP A 121 2.35 -13.38 -12.20
CA ASP A 121 1.85 -13.19 -13.56
C ASP A 121 3.01 -13.26 -14.57
N CYS A 122 2.70 -13.60 -15.82
CA CYS A 122 3.65 -13.50 -16.93
C CYS A 122 3.85 -12.01 -17.25
N GLU A 123 5.10 -11.53 -17.14
CA GLU A 123 5.44 -10.10 -17.24
C GLU A 123 6.12 -9.70 -18.56
N GLN A 124 6.21 -10.65 -19.49
CA GLN A 124 6.80 -10.47 -20.82
C GLN A 124 5.86 -9.71 -21.75
N GLU A 125 6.41 -8.87 -22.62
CA GLU A 125 5.64 -8.12 -23.63
C GLU A 125 5.20 -8.96 -24.82
N THR A 126 5.93 -10.05 -25.11
CA THR A 126 5.62 -10.99 -26.18
C THR A 126 5.50 -12.38 -25.57
N HIS A 127 4.33 -13.01 -25.72
CA HIS A 127 4.08 -14.35 -25.22
C HIS A 127 4.28 -15.36 -26.35
N ASP A 128 5.06 -16.39 -26.08
CA ASP A 128 5.09 -17.60 -26.89
C ASP A 128 4.19 -18.69 -26.28
N GLU A 129 4.18 -19.87 -26.91
CA GLU A 129 3.39 -21.02 -26.50
C GLU A 129 3.79 -21.59 -25.13
N THR A 130 4.91 -21.12 -24.54
CA THR A 130 5.45 -21.59 -23.25
C THR A 130 5.17 -20.65 -22.08
N CYS A 131 4.58 -19.47 -22.30
CA CYS A 131 4.21 -18.56 -21.20
C CYS A 131 3.13 -19.20 -20.31
N VAL A 132 3.50 -19.40 -19.04
CA VAL A 132 2.62 -19.95 -18.00
C VAL A 132 1.71 -18.85 -17.49
N HIS A 133 0.46 -18.87 -17.93
CA HIS A 133 -0.60 -18.03 -17.39
C HIS A 133 -1.28 -18.72 -16.21
N GLY A 134 -1.76 -17.95 -15.24
CA GLY A 134 -2.64 -18.49 -14.19
C GLY A 134 -1.99 -18.81 -12.85
N ALA A 135 -0.68 -18.62 -12.69
CA ALA A 135 0.01 -18.91 -11.42
C ALA A 135 -0.48 -17.99 -10.28
N LEU A 136 -0.79 -16.72 -10.57
CA LEU A 136 -1.37 -15.83 -9.56
C LEU A 136 -2.78 -16.27 -9.17
N GLU A 137 -3.61 -16.69 -10.12
CA GLU A 137 -4.95 -17.22 -9.89
C GLU A 137 -4.92 -18.55 -9.13
N GLU A 138 -3.88 -19.36 -9.31
CA GLU A 138 -3.64 -20.55 -8.51
C GLU A 138 -3.32 -20.18 -7.06
N MET A 139 -2.39 -19.24 -6.83
CA MET A 139 -2.08 -18.74 -5.49
C MET A 139 -3.30 -18.09 -4.83
N GLN A 140 -4.11 -17.38 -5.60
CA GLN A 140 -5.37 -16.79 -5.14
C GLN A 140 -6.29 -17.87 -4.57
N ARG A 141 -6.52 -18.96 -5.32
CA ARG A 141 -7.37 -20.08 -4.87
C ARG A 141 -6.76 -20.80 -3.67
N LEU A 142 -5.47 -21.11 -3.75
CA LEU A 142 -4.75 -21.88 -2.72
C LEU A 142 -4.79 -21.16 -1.36
N HIS A 143 -4.58 -19.85 -1.36
CA HIS A 143 -4.50 -19.06 -0.14
C HIS A 143 -5.78 -18.32 0.23
N GLY A 144 -6.85 -18.47 -0.55
CA GLY A 144 -8.13 -17.79 -0.32
C GLY A 144 -8.00 -16.27 -0.35
N TRP A 145 -7.28 -15.74 -1.34
CA TRP A 145 -7.24 -14.30 -1.61
C TRP A 145 -8.48 -13.88 -2.40
N ASP A 146 -9.06 -12.75 -2.03
CA ASP A 146 -10.12 -12.14 -2.83
C ASP A 146 -9.53 -11.33 -3.99
N ASP A 147 -10.40 -10.89 -4.90
CA ASP A 147 -9.99 -10.12 -6.08
C ASP A 147 -9.33 -8.78 -5.69
N ALA A 148 -9.72 -8.21 -4.55
CA ALA A 148 -9.12 -6.98 -4.03
C ALA A 148 -7.67 -7.17 -3.61
N ALA A 149 -7.36 -8.31 -2.95
CA ALA A 149 -6.00 -8.69 -2.62
C ALA A 149 -5.17 -8.93 -3.89
N VAL A 150 -5.69 -9.67 -4.87
CA VAL A 150 -4.98 -9.88 -6.15
C VAL A 150 -4.72 -8.56 -6.87
N ALA A 151 -5.71 -7.67 -6.96
CA ALA A 151 -5.55 -6.35 -7.56
C ALA A 151 -4.49 -5.51 -6.80
N LYS A 152 -4.45 -5.62 -5.47
CA LYS A 152 -3.44 -4.95 -4.64
C LYS A 152 -2.04 -5.51 -4.91
N ALA A 153 -1.87 -6.83 -5.01
CA ALA A 153 -0.60 -7.46 -5.34
C ALA A 153 -0.07 -6.99 -6.71
N ARG A 154 -0.93 -7.01 -7.75
CA ARG A 154 -0.59 -6.50 -9.09
C ARG A 154 -0.15 -5.05 -9.07
N ARG A 155 -0.89 -4.18 -8.37
CA ARG A 155 -0.52 -2.77 -8.23
C ARG A 155 0.84 -2.60 -7.54
N TYR A 156 1.12 -3.39 -6.51
CA TYR A 156 2.42 -3.32 -5.82
C TYR A 156 3.55 -3.86 -6.67
N ARG A 157 3.35 -4.96 -7.40
CA ARG A 157 4.34 -5.47 -8.35
C ARG A 157 4.63 -4.48 -9.46
N ALA A 158 3.61 -3.83 -10.01
CA ALA A 158 3.79 -2.76 -11.01
C ALA A 158 4.63 -1.60 -10.45
N ALA A 159 4.44 -1.23 -9.18
CA ALA A 159 5.26 -0.22 -8.53
C ALA A 159 6.72 -0.69 -8.36
N VAL A 160 6.95 -1.92 -7.91
CA VAL A 160 8.31 -2.50 -7.78
C VAL A 160 9.02 -2.53 -9.14
N ARG A 161 8.35 -3.01 -10.19
CA ARG A 161 8.88 -3.02 -11.56
C ARG A 161 9.29 -1.64 -12.04
N ALA A 162 8.44 -0.63 -11.82
CA ALA A 162 8.74 0.73 -12.23
C ALA A 162 10.01 1.27 -11.55
N VAL A 163 10.32 0.81 -10.33
CA VAL A 163 11.57 1.16 -9.66
C VAL A 163 12.74 0.35 -10.22
N GLU A 164 12.56 -0.94 -10.49
CA GLU A 164 13.60 -1.80 -11.08
C GLU A 164 14.07 -1.30 -12.45
N THR A 165 13.16 -0.86 -13.32
CA THR A 165 13.50 -0.34 -14.65
C THR A 165 14.38 0.90 -14.61
N LEU A 166 14.34 1.68 -13.51
CA LEU A 166 15.23 2.85 -13.36
C LEU A 166 16.69 2.46 -13.20
N ASN A 167 16.99 1.23 -12.72
CA ASN A 167 18.35 0.74 -12.61
C ASN A 167 18.87 0.17 -13.95
N GLU A 168 17.99 -0.46 -14.73
CA GLU A 168 18.32 -1.02 -16.04
C GLU A 168 18.72 0.07 -17.06
N ASP A 169 18.08 1.23 -16.99
CA ASP A 169 18.40 2.38 -17.86
C ASP A 169 19.68 3.14 -17.46
N ALA A 170 20.22 2.90 -16.27
CA ALA A 170 21.38 3.60 -15.72
C ALA A 170 22.73 2.88 -15.96
N GLY A 171 22.70 1.61 -16.37
CA GLY A 171 23.88 0.76 -16.62
C GLY A 171 24.21 0.60 -18.10
#